data_AF-A0A7S2SNH8-F1
#
_entry.id   AF-A0A7S2SNH8-F1
#
_cell.length_a   1.000
_cell.length_b   1.000
_cell.length_c   1.000
_cell.angle_alpha   90.00
_cell.angle_beta   90.00
_cell.angle_gamma   90.00
#
_symmetry.space_group_name_H-M   'P 1'
#
loop_
_entity.id
_entity.type
_entity.pdbx_description
1 polymer ?
#
loop_
_entity_poly.entity_id
_entity_poly.type
_entity_poly.pdbx_seq_one_letter_code
_entity_poly.pdbx_strand_id
1 'polypeptide(L)'
;LQDESERLITQLEDRLVGIKGEKEEKEKQIKAMEAQLEEHDDTIYDLNAAVAKEQEELAKFQERTKETLKAKDEDHNTKVKAMRAALNAELDEVKRVAALADSSWKSQLGDAENLIDEGEKWRDEMNDTLVNHKREILKQHQSQSASLQKQLEAIGVERDGLETRKDRLLDELSEMEISIKSLETQIREHSQQSAISEGRINVAHARKKKRLDEEYEVLLEAVESKRRSLTALDEQLEACNERREEKENALKVLERQLVEVLVDQQKKLLKILSDA
;
A
#
# COMPACT_ATOMS: atom_id res chain seq x y z
N LEU A 1 90.77 -22.46 -137.47
CA LEU A 1 91.22 -23.23 -136.28
C LEU A 1 92.21 -22.48 -135.38
N GLN A 2 92.43 -21.17 -135.56
CA GLN A 2 93.22 -20.33 -134.64
C GLN A 2 92.34 -19.27 -133.95
N ASP A 3 91.30 -18.77 -134.64
CA ASP A 3 90.36 -17.76 -134.09
C ASP A 3 89.33 -18.28 -133.07
N GLU A 4 89.09 -19.60 -133.00
CA GLU A 4 88.16 -20.19 -131.99
C GLU A 4 88.82 -20.39 -130.62
N SER A 5 90.16 -20.44 -130.55
CA SER A 5 90.90 -20.63 -129.30
C SER A 5 91.04 -19.33 -128.51
N GLU A 6 91.20 -18.18 -129.17
CA GLU A 6 91.31 -16.89 -128.50
C GLU A 6 89.98 -16.46 -127.87
N ARG A 7 88.86 -16.70 -128.55
CA ARG A 7 87.51 -16.36 -128.05
C ARG A 7 87.10 -17.16 -126.80
N LEU A 8 87.60 -18.39 -126.66
CA LEU A 8 87.35 -19.24 -125.49
C LEU A 8 88.22 -18.83 -124.28
N ILE A 9 89.43 -18.31 -124.53
CA ILE A 9 90.29 -17.75 -123.49
C ILE A 9 89.70 -16.44 -122.97
N THR A 10 89.21 -15.54 -123.85
CA THR A 10 88.54 -14.30 -123.40
C THR A 10 87.26 -14.58 -122.60
N GLN A 11 86.47 -15.59 -122.99
CA GLN A 11 85.29 -16.00 -122.22
C GLN A 11 85.62 -16.64 -120.86
N LEU A 12 86.76 -17.33 -120.74
CA LEU A 12 87.23 -17.85 -119.46
C LEU A 12 87.80 -16.76 -118.56
N GLU A 13 88.49 -15.77 -119.14
CA GLU A 13 88.98 -14.59 -118.41
C GLU A 13 87.82 -13.72 -117.91
N ASP A 14 86.81 -13.45 -118.73
CA ASP A 14 85.61 -12.71 -118.30
C ASP A 14 84.81 -13.47 -117.23
N ARG A 15 84.72 -14.81 -117.32
CA ARG A 15 84.11 -15.62 -116.26
C ARG A 15 84.94 -15.64 -114.98
N LEU A 16 86.27 -15.66 -115.08
CA LEU A 16 87.15 -15.58 -113.91
C LEU A 16 87.08 -14.20 -113.24
N VAL A 17 86.95 -13.12 -114.02
CA VAL A 17 86.72 -11.77 -113.50
C VAL A 17 85.33 -11.67 -112.86
N GLY A 18 84.29 -12.23 -113.49
CA GLY A 18 82.94 -12.30 -112.92
C GLY A 18 82.87 -13.11 -111.62
N ILE A 19 83.50 -14.29 -111.59
CA ILE A 19 83.56 -15.14 -110.38
C ILE A 19 84.40 -14.48 -109.29
N LYS A 20 85.48 -13.75 -109.64
CA LYS A 20 86.24 -12.96 -108.66
C LYS A 20 85.41 -11.81 -108.10
N GLY A 21 84.64 -11.10 -108.94
CA GLY A 21 83.73 -10.05 -108.51
C GLY A 21 82.62 -10.58 -107.61
N GLU A 22 81.98 -11.69 -107.98
CA GLU A 22 80.97 -12.36 -107.16
C GLU A 22 81.56 -12.85 -105.83
N LYS A 23 82.80 -13.37 -105.84
CA LYS A 23 83.50 -13.78 -104.62
C LYS A 23 83.80 -12.59 -103.71
N GLU A 24 84.33 -11.50 -104.24
CA GLU A 24 84.60 -10.27 -103.47
C GLU A 24 83.31 -9.64 -102.93
N GLU A 25 82.22 -9.68 -103.70
CA GLU A 25 80.92 -9.18 -103.28
C GLU A 25 80.28 -10.07 -102.21
N LYS A 26 80.42 -11.40 -102.32
CA LYS A 26 80.00 -12.34 -101.27
C LYS A 26 80.86 -12.23 -100.01
N GLU A 27 82.17 -12.01 -100.13
CA GLU A 27 83.03 -11.76 -98.97
C GLU A 27 82.68 -10.44 -98.27
N LYS A 28 82.32 -9.39 -99.03
CA LYS A 28 81.78 -8.15 -98.45
C LYS A 28 80.43 -8.36 -97.78
N GLN A 29 79.53 -9.14 -98.39
CA GLN A 29 78.23 -9.48 -97.80
C GLN A 29 78.39 -10.30 -96.52
N ILE A 30 79.33 -11.26 -96.50
CA ILE A 30 79.64 -12.06 -95.31
C ILE A 30 80.18 -11.16 -94.21
N LYS A 31 81.17 -10.30 -94.48
CA LYS A 31 81.70 -9.36 -93.47
C LYS A 31 80.65 -8.37 -92.96
N ALA A 32 79.77 -7.90 -93.83
CA ALA A 32 78.67 -7.02 -93.44
C ALA A 32 77.64 -7.76 -92.57
N MET A 33 77.32 -9.01 -92.90
CA MET A 33 76.46 -9.86 -92.06
C MET A 33 77.12 -10.22 -90.74
N GLU A 34 78.43 -10.48 -90.71
CA GLU A 34 79.20 -10.74 -89.48
C GLU A 34 79.17 -9.52 -88.56
N ALA A 35 79.40 -8.31 -89.10
CA ALA A 35 79.30 -7.07 -88.33
C ALA A 35 77.89 -6.81 -87.80
N GLN A 36 76.85 -7.09 -88.61
CA GLN A 36 75.46 -7.01 -88.15
C GLN A 36 75.12 -8.06 -87.09
N LEU A 37 75.67 -9.26 -87.21
CA LEU A 37 75.50 -10.33 -86.22
C LEU A 37 76.17 -9.96 -84.90
N GLU A 38 77.36 -9.38 -84.94
CA GLU A 38 78.07 -8.88 -83.76
C GLU A 38 77.31 -7.74 -83.08
N GLU A 39 76.79 -6.77 -83.85
CA GLU A 39 75.93 -5.69 -83.32
C GLU A 39 74.60 -6.25 -82.76
N HIS A 40 74.04 -7.29 -83.38
CA HIS A 40 72.87 -8.00 -82.85
C HIS A 40 73.19 -8.77 -81.57
N ASP A 41 74.35 -9.42 -81.48
CA ASP A 41 74.78 -10.17 -80.29
C ASP A 41 75.05 -9.22 -79.12
N ASP A 42 75.65 -8.05 -79.37
CA ASP A 42 75.85 -6.99 -78.38
C ASP A 42 74.50 -6.41 -77.90
N THR A 43 73.59 -6.11 -78.83
CA THR A 43 72.26 -5.61 -78.45
C THR A 43 71.43 -6.66 -77.72
N ILE A 44 71.54 -7.95 -78.06
CA ILE A 44 70.95 -9.06 -77.31
C ILE A 44 71.55 -9.14 -75.91
N TYR A 45 72.87 -8.97 -75.78
CA TYR A 45 73.54 -8.98 -74.48
C TYR A 45 73.06 -7.82 -73.59
N ASP A 46 73.01 -6.59 -74.12
CA ASP A 46 72.54 -5.41 -73.41
C ASP A 46 71.06 -5.52 -73.02
N LEU A 47 70.21 -6.04 -73.92
CA LEU A 47 68.80 -6.28 -73.63
C LEU A 47 68.63 -7.37 -72.56
N ASN A 48 69.42 -8.45 -72.60
CA ASN A 48 69.39 -9.48 -71.56
C ASN A 48 69.85 -8.94 -70.21
N ALA A 49 70.89 -8.09 -70.18
CA ALA A 49 71.34 -7.42 -68.96
C ALA A 49 70.28 -6.46 -68.42
N ALA A 50 69.59 -5.70 -69.28
CA ALA A 50 68.50 -4.81 -68.90
C ALA A 50 67.29 -5.59 -68.37
N VAL A 51 66.90 -6.70 -69.03
CA VAL A 51 65.83 -7.58 -68.57
C VAL A 51 66.17 -8.23 -67.23
N ALA A 52 67.41 -8.69 -67.04
CA ALA A 52 67.85 -9.24 -65.76
C ALA A 52 67.76 -8.21 -64.63
N LYS A 53 68.17 -6.96 -64.91
CA LYS A 53 68.07 -5.85 -63.96
C LYS A 53 66.62 -5.51 -63.61
N GLU A 54 65.74 -5.39 -64.60
CA GLU A 54 64.29 -5.15 -64.40
C GLU A 54 63.62 -6.30 -63.62
N GLN A 55 64.00 -7.55 -63.89
CA GLN A 55 63.51 -8.71 -63.12
C GLN A 55 63.96 -8.65 -61.66
N GLU A 56 65.20 -8.23 -61.40
CA GLU A 56 65.73 -8.04 -60.04
C GLU A 56 65.01 -6.89 -59.30
N GLU A 57 64.78 -5.76 -59.98
CA GLU A 57 64.03 -4.63 -59.43
C GLU A 57 62.56 -4.97 -59.16
N LEU A 58 61.92 -5.71 -60.08
CA LEU A 58 60.56 -6.23 -59.89
C LEU A 58 60.49 -7.21 -58.72
N ALA A 59 61.47 -8.12 -58.58
CA ALA A 59 61.53 -9.04 -57.44
C ALA A 59 61.68 -8.29 -56.11
N LYS A 60 62.57 -7.29 -56.06
CA LYS A 60 62.74 -6.41 -54.88
C LYS A 60 61.47 -5.62 -54.56
N PHE A 61 60.76 -5.12 -55.57
CA PHE A 61 59.49 -4.43 -55.38
C PHE A 61 58.39 -5.38 -54.88
N GLN A 62 58.30 -6.60 -55.43
CA GLN A 62 57.38 -7.65 -54.98
C GLN A 62 57.66 -8.09 -53.53
N GLU A 63 58.92 -8.17 -53.14
CA GLU A 63 59.32 -8.49 -51.78
C GLU A 63 58.93 -7.37 -50.80
N ARG A 64 59.29 -6.11 -51.11
CA ARG A 64 58.88 -4.94 -50.30
C ARG A 64 57.37 -4.79 -50.18
N THR A 65 56.62 -5.06 -51.25
CA THR A 65 55.15 -5.01 -51.21
C THR A 65 54.56 -6.14 -50.35
N LYS A 66 55.13 -7.35 -50.41
CA LYS A 66 54.74 -8.45 -49.49
C LYS A 66 55.07 -8.13 -48.04
N GLU A 67 56.25 -7.59 -47.75
CA GLU A 67 56.66 -7.21 -46.39
C GLU A 67 55.77 -6.10 -45.84
N THR A 68 55.47 -5.07 -46.63
CA THR A 68 54.56 -3.98 -46.21
C THR A 68 53.13 -4.46 -46.01
N LEU A 69 52.63 -5.40 -46.82
CA LEU A 69 51.33 -6.04 -46.60
C LEU A 69 51.31 -6.85 -45.30
N LYS A 70 52.32 -7.70 -45.07
CA LYS A 70 52.44 -8.46 -43.82
C LYS A 70 52.50 -7.55 -42.59
N ALA A 71 53.31 -6.49 -42.64
CA ALA A 71 53.40 -5.52 -41.55
C ALA A 71 52.07 -4.81 -41.28
N LYS A 72 51.31 -4.47 -42.34
CA LYS A 72 49.95 -3.90 -42.20
C LYS A 72 48.95 -4.90 -41.63
N ASP A 73 49.02 -6.16 -42.03
CA ASP A 73 48.14 -7.22 -41.51
C ASP A 73 48.44 -7.52 -40.04
N GLU A 74 49.72 -7.51 -39.64
CA GLU A 74 50.14 -7.65 -38.25
C GLU A 74 49.70 -6.45 -37.39
N ASP A 75 49.88 -5.22 -37.88
CA ASP A 75 49.39 -4.00 -37.22
C ASP A 75 47.85 -3.98 -37.12
N HIS A 76 47.14 -4.40 -38.17
CA HIS A 76 45.69 -4.52 -38.13
C HIS A 76 45.25 -5.57 -37.11
N ASN A 77 45.87 -6.75 -37.10
CA ASN A 77 45.54 -7.83 -36.17
C ASN A 77 45.83 -7.44 -34.71
N THR A 78 46.92 -6.73 -34.45
CA THR A 78 47.23 -6.23 -33.10
C THR A 78 46.22 -5.17 -32.65
N LYS A 79 45.86 -4.22 -33.53
CA LYS A 79 44.81 -3.22 -33.26
C LYS A 79 43.45 -3.86 -32.99
N VAL A 80 43.03 -4.82 -33.80
CA VAL A 80 41.76 -5.54 -33.61
C VAL A 80 41.77 -6.32 -32.30
N LYS A 81 42.87 -6.99 -31.96
CA LYS A 81 43.02 -7.68 -30.66
C LYS A 81 42.95 -6.70 -29.49
N ALA A 82 43.64 -5.57 -29.57
CA ALA A 82 43.62 -4.55 -28.53
C ALA A 82 42.22 -3.94 -28.36
N MET A 83 41.53 -3.63 -29.47
CA MET A 83 40.16 -3.12 -29.45
C MET A 83 39.18 -4.13 -28.85
N ARG A 84 39.29 -5.42 -29.22
CA ARG A 84 38.48 -6.49 -28.61
C ARG A 84 38.75 -6.65 -27.13
N ALA A 85 40.02 -6.58 -26.70
CA ALA A 85 40.38 -6.66 -25.29
C ALA A 85 39.81 -5.46 -24.50
N ALA A 86 39.90 -4.25 -25.05
CA ALA A 86 39.32 -3.05 -24.44
C ALA A 86 37.79 -3.15 -24.33
N LEU A 87 37.11 -3.57 -25.39
CA LEU A 87 35.66 -3.75 -25.39
C LEU A 87 35.21 -4.82 -24.39
N ASN A 88 35.95 -5.94 -24.30
CA ASN A 88 35.66 -6.98 -23.31
C ASN A 88 35.87 -6.48 -21.88
N ALA A 89 36.93 -5.72 -21.63
CA ALA A 89 37.18 -5.13 -20.31
C ALA A 89 36.07 -4.15 -19.90
N GLU A 90 35.61 -3.30 -20.83
CA GLU A 90 34.49 -2.40 -20.60
C GLU A 90 33.18 -3.16 -20.35
N LEU A 91 32.92 -4.20 -21.13
CA LEU A 91 31.75 -5.06 -20.95
C LEU A 91 31.76 -5.79 -19.60
N ASP A 92 32.92 -6.27 -19.15
CA ASP A 92 33.07 -6.91 -17.84
C ASP A 92 32.87 -5.91 -16.69
N GLU A 93 33.37 -4.68 -16.82
CA GLU A 93 33.13 -3.64 -15.82
C GLU A 93 31.66 -3.23 -15.76
N VAL A 94 30.99 -3.06 -16.90
CA VAL A 94 29.55 -2.77 -16.96
C VAL A 94 28.75 -3.91 -16.31
N LYS A 95 29.09 -5.18 -16.59
CA LYS A 95 28.45 -6.33 -15.93
C LYS A 95 28.67 -6.32 -14.43
N ARG A 96 29.88 -6.00 -13.96
CA ARG A 96 30.20 -5.93 -12.54
C ARG A 96 29.39 -4.85 -11.83
N VAL A 97 29.32 -3.66 -12.41
CA VAL A 97 28.53 -2.53 -11.87
C VAL A 97 27.04 -2.88 -11.87
N ALA A 98 26.52 -3.47 -12.94
CA ALA A 98 25.13 -3.91 -13.02
C ALA A 98 24.80 -4.98 -11.96
N ALA A 99 25.69 -5.96 -11.74
CA ALA A 99 25.51 -6.98 -10.72
C ALA A 99 25.53 -6.40 -9.29
N LEU A 100 26.41 -5.43 -9.03
CA LEU A 100 26.44 -4.72 -7.74
C LEU A 100 25.14 -3.92 -7.52
N ALA A 101 24.67 -3.20 -8.54
CA ALA A 101 23.41 -2.47 -8.46
C ALA A 101 22.23 -3.43 -8.22
N ASP A 102 22.13 -4.52 -8.98
CA ASP A 102 21.07 -5.53 -8.81
C ASP A 102 21.06 -6.13 -7.39
N SER A 103 22.24 -6.44 -6.83
CA SER A 103 22.35 -6.93 -5.45
C SER A 103 21.89 -5.88 -4.42
N SER A 104 22.23 -4.61 -4.63
CA SER A 104 21.80 -3.51 -3.76
C SER A 104 20.28 -3.31 -3.83
N TRP A 105 19.70 -3.30 -5.03
CA TRP A 105 18.25 -3.14 -5.22
C TRP A 105 17.49 -4.32 -4.62
N LYS A 106 17.97 -5.55 -4.76
CA LYS A 106 17.38 -6.73 -4.11
C LYS A 106 17.42 -6.64 -2.58
N SER A 107 18.52 -6.16 -2.01
CA SER A 107 18.60 -5.94 -0.56
C SER A 107 17.58 -4.89 -0.11
N GLN A 108 17.53 -3.75 -0.79
CA GLN A 108 16.59 -2.67 -0.46
C GLN A 108 15.13 -3.09 -0.63
N LEU A 109 14.84 -3.89 -1.66
CA LEU A 109 13.50 -4.45 -1.87
C LEU A 109 13.13 -5.40 -0.74
N GLY A 110 14.04 -6.31 -0.35
CA GLY A 110 13.82 -7.20 0.79
C GLY A 110 13.62 -6.45 2.11
N ASP A 111 14.39 -5.39 2.36
CA ASP A 111 14.22 -4.53 3.54
C ASP A 111 12.85 -3.83 3.52
N ALA A 112 12.41 -3.33 2.36
CA ALA A 112 11.12 -2.69 2.21
C ALA A 112 9.94 -3.68 2.35
N GLU A 113 10.07 -4.89 1.81
CA GLU A 113 9.09 -5.98 1.97
C GLU A 113 8.96 -6.37 3.45
N ASN A 114 10.08 -6.53 4.17
CA ASN A 114 10.05 -6.82 5.60
C ASN A 114 9.35 -5.72 6.41
N LEU A 115 9.61 -4.44 6.11
CA LEU A 115 8.93 -3.32 6.77
C LEU A 115 7.43 -3.29 6.49
N ILE A 116 7.01 -3.67 5.27
CA ILE A 116 5.60 -3.78 4.92
C ILE A 116 4.95 -4.92 5.71
N ASP A 117 5.58 -6.10 5.76
CA ASP A 117 5.08 -7.27 6.48
C ASP A 117 4.95 -7.00 7.99
N GLU A 118 5.93 -6.33 8.59
CA GLU A 118 5.87 -5.87 9.99
C GLU A 118 4.71 -4.89 10.19
N GLY A 119 4.57 -3.91 9.29
CA GLY A 119 3.47 -2.94 9.33
C GLY A 119 2.08 -3.56 9.16
N GLU A 120 1.94 -4.59 8.32
CA GLU A 120 0.69 -5.34 8.17
C GLU A 120 0.38 -6.15 9.42
N LYS A 121 1.39 -6.81 10.01
CA LYS A 121 1.24 -7.56 11.25
C LYS A 121 0.75 -6.67 12.40
N TRP A 122 1.35 -5.50 12.61
CA TRP A 122 0.89 -4.58 13.66
C TRP A 122 -0.51 -4.04 13.39
N ARG A 123 -0.85 -3.80 12.12
CA ARG A 123 -2.19 -3.36 11.71
C ARG A 123 -3.24 -4.43 12.05
N ASP A 124 -2.93 -5.69 11.77
CA ASP A 124 -3.83 -6.82 12.05
C ASP A 124 -3.99 -7.04 13.56
N GLU A 125 -2.89 -6.99 14.33
CA GLU A 125 -2.93 -7.08 15.80
C GLU A 125 -3.75 -5.93 16.43
N MET A 126 -3.60 -4.72 15.88
CA MET A 126 -4.36 -3.54 16.29
C MET A 126 -5.85 -3.70 15.96
N ASN A 127 -6.18 -4.18 14.76
CA ASN A 127 -7.56 -4.43 14.34
C ASN A 127 -8.23 -5.49 15.21
N ASP A 128 -7.58 -6.61 15.45
CA ASP A 128 -8.08 -7.68 16.33
C ASP A 128 -8.32 -7.15 17.75
N THR A 129 -7.40 -6.35 18.29
CA THR A 129 -7.57 -5.71 19.60
C THR A 129 -8.73 -4.71 19.60
N LEU A 130 -8.97 -3.97 18.53
CA LEU A 130 -10.10 -3.03 18.44
C LEU A 130 -11.46 -3.74 18.36
N VAL A 131 -11.54 -4.83 17.59
CA VAL A 131 -12.82 -5.47 17.26
C VAL A 131 -13.17 -6.61 18.22
N ASN A 132 -12.19 -7.39 18.64
CA ASN A 132 -12.41 -8.64 19.35
C ASN A 132 -12.03 -8.58 20.84
N HIS A 133 -11.31 -7.55 21.31
CA HIS A 133 -10.93 -7.46 22.71
C HIS A 133 -12.15 -7.46 23.63
N LYS A 134 -12.29 -8.54 24.43
CA LYS A 134 -13.38 -8.72 25.40
C LYS A 134 -14.77 -8.46 24.79
N ARG A 135 -14.94 -8.73 23.49
CA ARG A 135 -16.19 -8.47 22.75
C ARG A 135 -17.43 -9.08 23.41
N GLU A 136 -17.31 -10.28 23.96
CA GLU A 136 -18.41 -10.95 24.65
C GLU A 136 -18.82 -10.23 25.94
N ILE A 137 -17.84 -9.74 26.70
CA ILE A 137 -18.08 -8.94 27.92
C ILE A 137 -18.77 -7.62 27.54
N LEU A 138 -18.34 -6.97 26.46
CA LEU A 138 -18.97 -5.73 25.97
C LEU A 138 -20.41 -5.95 25.52
N LYS A 139 -20.70 -7.05 24.81
CA LYS A 139 -22.08 -7.42 24.44
C LYS A 139 -22.94 -7.71 25.66
N GLN A 140 -22.41 -8.47 26.62
CA GLN A 140 -23.10 -8.76 27.86
C GLN A 140 -23.39 -7.47 28.64
N HIS A 141 -22.40 -6.57 28.74
CA HIS A 141 -22.55 -5.27 29.38
C HIS A 141 -23.63 -4.43 28.70
N GLN A 142 -23.63 -4.34 27.37
CA GLN A 142 -24.64 -3.63 26.60
C GLN A 142 -26.05 -4.17 26.90
N SER A 143 -26.23 -5.49 26.89
CA SER A 143 -27.51 -6.13 27.22
C SER A 143 -27.94 -5.86 28.67
N GLN A 144 -27.02 -5.94 29.62
CA GLN A 144 -27.30 -5.71 31.05
C GLN A 144 -27.62 -4.23 31.31
N SER A 145 -26.87 -3.31 30.73
CA SER A 145 -27.10 -1.87 30.82
C SER A 145 -28.48 -1.50 30.25
N ALA A 146 -28.83 -2.00 29.05
CA ALA A 146 -30.15 -1.78 28.47
C ALA A 146 -31.29 -2.35 29.35
N SER A 147 -31.08 -3.52 29.94
CA SER A 147 -32.05 -4.10 30.88
C SER A 147 -32.21 -3.25 32.14
N LEU A 148 -31.12 -2.74 32.72
CA LEU A 148 -31.17 -1.89 33.91
C LEU A 148 -31.81 -0.53 33.63
N GLN A 149 -31.50 0.08 32.48
CA GLN A 149 -32.13 1.33 32.04
C GLN A 149 -33.64 1.17 31.90
N LYS A 150 -34.10 0.07 31.28
CA LYS A 150 -35.53 -0.24 31.20
C LYS A 150 -36.18 -0.47 32.56
N GLN A 151 -35.47 -1.10 33.50
CA GLN A 151 -35.96 -1.28 34.87
C GLN A 151 -36.05 0.06 35.61
N LEU A 152 -35.06 0.94 35.48
CA LEU A 152 -35.07 2.28 36.05
C LEU A 152 -36.22 3.14 35.49
N GLU A 153 -36.47 3.07 34.19
CA GLU A 153 -37.61 3.73 33.56
C GLU A 153 -38.94 3.21 34.11
N ALA A 154 -39.11 1.90 34.23
CA ALA A 154 -40.31 1.30 34.81
C ALA A 154 -40.53 1.72 36.27
N ILE A 155 -39.46 1.76 37.07
CA ILE A 155 -39.49 2.25 38.45
C ILE A 155 -39.87 3.75 38.49
N GLY A 156 -39.34 4.55 37.56
CA GLY A 156 -39.71 5.96 37.42
C GLY A 156 -41.21 6.14 37.18
N VAL A 157 -41.79 5.40 36.23
CA VAL A 157 -43.23 5.42 35.95
C VAL A 157 -44.06 4.94 37.16
N GLU A 158 -43.60 3.90 37.85
CA GLU A 158 -44.26 3.40 39.07
C GLU A 158 -44.29 4.48 40.17
N ARG A 159 -43.15 5.11 40.43
CA ARG A 159 -43.03 6.21 41.41
C ARG A 159 -43.95 7.37 41.05
N ASP A 160 -43.93 7.84 39.81
CA ASP A 160 -44.76 8.97 39.38
C ASP A 160 -46.26 8.66 39.55
N GLY A 161 -46.66 7.40 39.30
CA GLY A 161 -48.01 6.91 39.56
C GLY A 161 -48.38 6.90 41.05
N LEU A 162 -47.45 6.49 41.92
CA LEU A 162 -47.63 6.51 43.37
C LEU A 162 -47.71 7.94 43.92
N GLU A 163 -46.85 8.86 43.45
CA GLU A 163 -46.88 10.29 43.81
C GLU A 163 -48.21 10.92 43.41
N THR A 164 -48.67 10.71 42.18
CA THR A 164 -49.97 11.20 41.71
C THR A 164 -51.12 10.68 42.58
N ARG A 165 -51.05 9.42 43.03
CA ARG A 165 -52.07 8.85 43.92
C ARG A 165 -52.00 9.43 45.33
N LYS A 166 -50.81 9.70 45.84
CA LYS A 166 -50.59 10.35 47.14
C LYS A 166 -51.16 11.76 47.13
N ASP A 167 -50.88 12.55 46.10
CA ASP A 167 -51.41 13.91 45.96
C ASP A 167 -52.93 13.93 45.96
N ARG A 168 -53.58 13.02 45.22
CA ARG A 168 -55.04 12.87 45.23
C ARG A 168 -55.59 12.53 46.62
N LEU A 169 -54.93 11.64 47.36
CA LEU A 169 -55.36 11.30 48.72
C LEU A 169 -55.17 12.47 49.70
N LEU A 170 -54.13 13.30 49.51
CA LEU A 170 -53.92 14.52 50.30
C LEU A 170 -55.01 15.55 50.03
N ASP A 171 -55.39 15.74 48.77
CA ASP A 171 -56.49 16.64 48.38
C ASP A 171 -57.83 16.16 49.00
N GLU A 172 -58.15 14.87 48.85
CA GLU A 172 -59.35 14.28 49.45
C GLU A 172 -59.35 14.38 50.98
N LEU A 173 -58.20 14.17 51.64
CA LEU A 173 -58.05 14.33 53.09
C LEU A 173 -58.30 15.79 53.51
N SER A 174 -57.76 16.76 52.78
CA SER A 174 -57.98 18.18 53.03
C SER A 174 -59.46 18.55 52.90
N GLU A 175 -60.16 18.05 51.89
CA GLU A 175 -61.60 18.26 51.72
C GLU A 175 -62.42 17.63 52.86
N MET A 176 -62.06 16.41 53.30
CA MET A 176 -62.69 15.77 54.45
C MET A 176 -62.44 16.54 55.75
N GLU A 177 -61.23 17.06 55.97
CA GLU A 177 -60.89 17.88 57.14
C GLU A 177 -61.68 19.21 57.17
N ILE A 178 -61.93 19.82 56.01
CA ILE A 178 -62.82 20.99 55.91
C ILE A 178 -64.26 20.61 56.27
N SER A 179 -64.73 19.47 55.78
CA SER A 179 -66.07 18.96 56.06
C SER A 179 -66.26 18.60 57.54
N ILE A 180 -65.23 18.02 58.18
CA ILE A 180 -65.16 17.79 59.64
C ILE A 180 -65.35 19.11 60.39
N LYS A 181 -64.56 20.15 60.07
CA LYS A 181 -64.67 21.47 60.73
C LYS A 181 -66.06 22.09 60.54
N SER A 182 -66.67 21.91 59.37
CA SER A 182 -68.04 22.37 59.10
C SER A 182 -69.06 21.63 59.97
N LEU A 183 -68.97 20.30 60.06
CA LEU A 183 -69.85 19.48 60.91
C LEU A 183 -69.66 19.81 62.40
N GLU A 184 -68.43 20.00 62.88
CA GLU A 184 -68.16 20.43 64.26
C GLU A 184 -68.84 21.76 64.58
N THR A 185 -68.78 22.71 63.64
CA THR A 185 -69.44 24.00 63.78
C THR A 185 -70.96 23.82 63.85
N GLN A 186 -71.55 23.02 62.96
CA GLN A 186 -72.98 22.72 62.97
C GLN A 186 -73.43 22.00 64.24
N ILE A 187 -72.67 21.02 64.73
CA ILE A 187 -72.92 20.31 65.99
C ILE A 187 -72.88 21.29 67.16
N ARG A 188 -71.87 22.18 67.20
CA ARG A 188 -71.71 23.18 68.25
C ARG A 188 -72.89 24.17 68.26
N GLU A 189 -73.26 24.72 67.11
CA GLU A 189 -74.42 25.60 66.96
C GLU A 189 -75.72 24.90 67.35
N HIS A 190 -75.92 23.67 66.88
CA HIS A 190 -77.10 22.87 67.19
C HIS A 190 -77.17 22.50 68.68
N SER A 191 -76.03 22.26 69.33
CA SER A 191 -75.94 21.97 70.77
C SER A 191 -76.15 23.20 71.65
N GLN A 192 -75.99 24.42 71.14
CA GLN A 192 -76.34 25.66 71.84
C GLN A 192 -77.86 25.90 71.86
N GLN A 193 -78.61 25.28 70.95
CA GLN A 193 -80.07 25.32 70.96
C GLN A 193 -80.61 24.34 72.01
N SER A 194 -81.52 24.82 72.87
CA SER A 194 -82.11 24.00 73.92
C SER A 194 -83.03 22.93 73.33
N ALA A 195 -82.78 21.66 73.68
CA ALA A 195 -83.66 20.54 73.33
C ALA A 195 -85.02 20.58 74.06
N ILE A 196 -85.14 21.47 75.06
CA ILE A 196 -86.35 21.67 75.87
C ILE A 196 -86.82 23.12 75.65
N SER A 197 -87.98 23.27 75.01
CA SER A 197 -88.71 24.52 74.95
C SER A 197 -90.05 24.33 75.67
N GLU A 198 -90.37 25.22 76.62
CA GLU A 198 -91.66 25.22 77.33
C GLU A 198 -92.00 23.89 78.04
N GLY A 199 -90.98 23.16 78.53
CA GLY A 199 -91.17 21.90 79.26
C GLY A 199 -91.50 20.68 78.38
N ARG A 200 -91.47 20.81 77.05
CA ARG A 200 -91.61 19.68 76.10
C ARG A 200 -90.27 19.39 75.43
N ILE A 201 -89.98 18.10 75.25
CA ILE A 201 -88.79 17.64 74.54
C ILE A 201 -89.01 17.80 73.02
N ASN A 202 -88.11 18.51 72.35
CA ASN A 202 -88.12 18.61 70.91
C ASN A 202 -87.47 17.36 70.27
N VAL A 203 -88.31 16.39 69.90
CA VAL A 203 -87.87 15.12 69.28
C VAL A 203 -87.13 15.35 67.94
N ALA A 204 -87.48 16.40 67.20
CA ALA A 204 -86.80 16.73 65.94
C ALA A 204 -85.36 17.22 66.18
N HIS A 205 -85.14 17.99 67.25
CA HIS A 205 -83.79 18.40 67.69
C HIS A 205 -82.96 17.18 68.08
N ALA A 206 -83.50 16.27 68.90
CA ALA A 206 -82.81 15.03 69.28
C ALA A 206 -82.43 14.16 68.07
N ARG A 207 -83.32 14.04 67.07
CA ARG A 207 -83.03 13.31 65.82
C ARG A 207 -81.96 13.99 64.98
N LYS A 208 -82.00 15.31 64.85
CA LYS A 208 -80.99 16.07 64.09
C LYS A 208 -79.62 15.98 64.75
N LYS A 209 -79.55 16.06 66.08
CA LYS A 209 -78.30 15.87 66.82
C LYS A 209 -77.70 14.49 66.56
N LYS A 210 -78.50 13.43 66.72
CA LYS A 210 -78.05 12.04 66.46
C LYS A 210 -77.52 11.89 65.03
N ARG A 211 -78.20 12.47 64.05
CA ARG A 211 -77.77 12.41 62.64
C ARG A 211 -76.43 13.12 62.41
N LEU A 212 -76.24 14.31 62.99
CA LEU A 212 -74.99 15.05 62.88
C LEU A 212 -73.82 14.31 63.56
N ASP A 213 -74.08 13.71 64.73
CA ASP A 213 -73.08 12.90 65.44
C ASP A 213 -72.70 11.65 64.61
N GLU A 214 -73.67 10.96 64.00
CA GLU A 214 -73.43 9.82 63.09
C GLU A 214 -72.64 10.24 61.84
N GLU A 215 -73.00 11.35 61.19
CA GLU A 215 -72.29 11.89 60.02
C GLU A 215 -70.83 12.26 60.36
N TYR A 216 -70.59 12.78 61.57
CA TYR A 216 -69.26 13.13 62.06
C TYR A 216 -68.40 11.89 62.33
N GLU A 217 -68.95 10.87 63.00
CA GLU A 217 -68.24 9.60 63.25
C GLU A 217 -67.84 8.90 61.93
N VAL A 218 -68.77 8.81 60.97
CA VAL A 218 -68.48 8.21 59.65
C VAL A 218 -67.37 8.96 58.92
N LEU A 219 -67.35 10.30 59.00
CA LEU A 219 -66.33 11.10 58.35
C LEU A 219 -64.96 10.97 59.04
N LEU A 220 -64.92 10.86 60.37
CA LEU A 220 -63.69 10.58 61.11
C LEU A 220 -63.10 9.21 60.74
N GLU A 221 -63.93 8.17 60.68
CA GLU A 221 -63.50 6.83 60.24
C GLU A 221 -62.95 6.85 58.80
N ALA A 222 -63.60 7.61 57.91
CA ALA A 222 -63.14 7.78 56.53
C ALA A 222 -61.76 8.46 56.47
N VAL A 223 -61.53 9.52 57.26
CA VAL A 223 -60.23 10.21 57.36
C VAL A 223 -59.17 9.28 57.91
N GLU A 224 -59.44 8.53 58.98
CA GLU A 224 -58.48 7.55 59.49
C GLU A 224 -58.12 6.50 58.45
N SER A 225 -59.10 5.97 57.72
CA SER A 225 -58.87 5.00 56.64
C SER A 225 -57.99 5.59 55.53
N LYS A 226 -58.21 6.86 55.17
CA LYS A 226 -57.41 7.57 54.16
C LYS A 226 -55.99 7.85 54.65
N ARG A 227 -55.81 8.23 55.92
CA ARG A 227 -54.48 8.39 56.55
C ARG A 227 -53.68 7.08 56.54
N ARG A 228 -54.30 5.95 56.89
CA ARG A 228 -53.65 4.62 56.79
C ARG A 228 -53.24 4.31 55.35
N SER A 229 -54.09 4.64 54.38
CA SER A 229 -53.79 4.47 52.95
C SER A 229 -52.62 5.34 52.50
N LEU A 230 -52.50 6.55 53.05
CA LEU A 230 -51.40 7.46 52.76
C LEU A 230 -50.07 6.95 53.33
N THR A 231 -50.07 6.46 54.59
CA THR A 231 -48.89 5.80 55.17
C THR A 231 -48.45 4.60 54.33
N ALA A 232 -49.39 3.78 53.86
CA ALA A 232 -49.06 2.65 52.98
C ALA A 232 -48.48 3.08 51.62
N LEU A 233 -48.91 4.24 51.07
CA LEU A 233 -48.30 4.79 49.86
C LEU A 233 -46.90 5.34 50.12
N ASP A 234 -46.66 5.95 51.28
CA ASP A 234 -45.33 6.44 51.67
C ASP A 234 -44.34 5.27 51.79
N GLU A 235 -44.74 4.17 52.43
CA GLU A 235 -43.94 2.94 52.48
C GLU A 235 -43.64 2.38 51.08
N GLN A 236 -44.61 2.41 50.17
CA GLN A 236 -44.42 1.98 48.78
C GLN A 236 -43.47 2.90 48.00
N LEU A 237 -43.55 4.21 48.23
CA LEU A 237 -42.64 5.19 47.62
C LEU A 237 -41.21 5.01 48.14
N GLU A 238 -41.04 4.76 49.44
CA GLU A 238 -39.73 4.47 50.03
C GLU A 238 -39.13 3.20 49.43
N ALA A 239 -39.90 2.09 49.38
CA ALA A 239 -39.46 0.85 48.73
C ALA A 239 -39.18 1.02 47.22
N CYS A 240 -39.88 1.93 46.54
CA CYS A 240 -39.62 2.27 45.14
C CYS A 240 -38.28 3.02 45.00
N ASN A 241 -37.98 3.95 45.90
CA ASN A 241 -36.72 4.68 45.94
C ASN A 241 -35.53 3.77 46.27
N GLU A 242 -35.67 2.85 47.22
CA GLU A 242 -34.65 1.85 47.53
C GLU A 242 -34.35 0.98 46.30
N ARG A 243 -35.39 0.44 45.64
CA ARG A 243 -35.22 -0.32 44.39
C ARG A 243 -34.53 0.51 43.31
N ARG A 244 -34.86 1.79 43.19
CA ARG A 244 -34.20 2.69 42.23
C ARG A 244 -32.71 2.82 42.53
N GLU A 245 -32.36 3.08 43.79
CA GLU A 245 -30.98 3.25 44.23
C GLU A 245 -30.15 1.98 44.00
N GLU A 246 -30.70 0.81 44.31
CA GLU A 246 -30.06 -0.49 44.03
C GLU A 246 -29.73 -0.65 42.55
N LYS A 247 -30.66 -0.29 41.66
CA LYS A 247 -30.48 -0.39 40.21
C LYS A 247 -29.49 0.65 39.68
N GLU A 248 -29.52 1.87 40.20
CA GLU A 248 -28.52 2.91 39.88
C GLU A 248 -27.11 2.48 40.33
N ASN A 249 -26.98 1.87 41.50
CA ASN A 249 -25.70 1.35 41.99
C ASN A 249 -25.20 0.16 41.16
N ALA A 250 -26.10 -0.75 40.74
CA ALA A 250 -25.75 -1.82 39.80
C ALA A 250 -25.26 -1.26 38.45
N LEU A 251 -25.89 -0.19 37.96
CA LEU A 251 -25.49 0.48 36.73
C LEU A 251 -24.10 1.14 36.87
N LYS A 252 -23.83 1.83 37.99
CA LYS A 252 -22.48 2.38 38.28
C LYS A 252 -21.40 1.31 38.32
N VAL A 253 -21.69 0.14 38.90
CA VAL A 253 -20.74 -0.99 38.94
C VAL A 253 -20.45 -1.49 37.53
N LEU A 254 -21.48 -1.68 36.70
CA LEU A 254 -21.32 -2.06 35.31
C LEU A 254 -20.51 -1.01 34.53
N GLU A 255 -20.80 0.28 34.69
CA GLU A 255 -20.04 1.35 34.03
C GLU A 255 -18.55 1.32 34.40
N ARG A 256 -18.22 1.09 35.68
CA ARG A 256 -16.81 0.92 36.11
C ARG A 256 -16.15 -0.27 35.40
N GLN A 257 -16.84 -1.40 35.32
CA GLN A 257 -16.32 -2.58 34.61
C GLN A 257 -16.09 -2.31 33.11
N LEU A 258 -16.99 -1.55 32.47
CA LEU A 258 -16.80 -1.13 31.08
C LEU A 258 -15.56 -0.25 30.93
N VAL A 259 -15.37 0.73 31.81
CA VAL A 259 -14.19 1.59 31.80
C VAL A 259 -12.91 0.78 31.96
N GLU A 260 -12.88 -0.19 32.88
CA GLU A 260 -11.73 -1.10 33.05
C GLU A 260 -11.43 -1.89 31.76
N VAL A 261 -12.45 -2.42 31.10
CA VAL A 261 -12.30 -3.11 29.81
C VAL A 261 -11.72 -2.20 28.73
N LEU A 262 -12.21 -0.97 28.63
CA LEU A 262 -11.73 0.01 27.65
C LEU A 262 -10.30 0.46 27.95
N VAL A 263 -9.94 0.65 29.22
CA VAL A 263 -8.56 0.98 29.62
C VAL A 263 -7.61 -0.16 29.32
N ASP A 264 -8.01 -1.41 29.57
CA ASP A 264 -7.21 -2.59 29.20
C ASP A 264 -7.00 -2.68 27.68
N GLN A 265 -8.04 -2.38 26.89
CA GLN A 265 -7.96 -2.32 25.44
C GLN A 265 -6.98 -1.24 24.98
N GLN A 266 -7.08 -0.02 25.54
CA GLN A 266 -6.15 1.08 25.26
C GLN A 266 -4.71 0.73 25.61
N LYS A 267 -4.46 0.10 26.77
CA LYS A 267 -3.12 -0.35 27.16
C LYS A 267 -2.54 -1.36 26.18
N LYS A 268 -3.35 -2.30 25.68
CA LYS A 268 -2.91 -3.26 24.66
C LYS A 268 -2.59 -2.57 23.34
N LEU A 269 -3.42 -1.63 22.89
CA LEU A 269 -3.16 -0.86 21.67
C LEU A 269 -1.89 -0.02 21.78
N LEU A 270 -1.68 0.65 22.92
CA LEU A 270 -0.45 1.40 23.18
C LEU A 270 0.78 0.49 23.17
N LYS A 271 0.65 -0.74 23.67
CA LYS A 271 1.74 -1.71 23.61
C LYS A 271 2.05 -2.12 22.17
N ILE A 272 1.03 -2.39 21.35
CA ILE A 272 1.22 -2.71 19.92
C ILE A 272 1.90 -1.54 19.21
N LEU A 273 1.49 -0.29 19.50
CA LEU A 273 2.10 0.91 18.93
C LEU A 273 3.51 1.20 19.44
N SER A 274 3.87 0.77 20.65
CA SER A 274 5.23 0.93 21.18
C SER A 274 6.19 -0.16 20.69
N ASP A 275 5.65 -1.32 20.35
CA ASP A 275 6.38 -2.45 19.78
C ASP A 275 6.51 -2.33 18.24
N ALA A 276 5.88 -1.32 17.64
CA ALA A 276 5.96 -0.88 16.24
C ALA A 276 7.03 0.21 16.04
#